data_AF-A0A485JFS3-F1
#
_entry.id   AF-A0A485JFS3-F1
#
_cell.length_a   1.000
_cell.length_b   1.000
_cell.length_c   1.000
_cell.angle_alpha   90.00
_cell.angle_beta   90.00
_cell.angle_gamma   90.00
#
_symmetry.space_group_name_H-M   'P 1'
#
loop_
_entity.id
_entity.type
_entity.pdbx_description
1 polymer ?
#
loop_
_entity_poly.entity_id
_entity_poly.type
_entity_poly.pdbx_seq_one_letter_code
_entity_poly.pdbx_strand_id
1 'polypeptide(L)'
;MTNITLQKQHRTLWHFIPGLALSAVITGVALWGGSIPAVAGAGFSALTLAILLGMVLGNTIYPHIWKSCDGGVLFAKQYLLRLGIILYGFRLTFSQIADVGISGIIIDVLTLSSTFLLACFLGQKVFGLDKHTSWLIGAGSSICGAAAVLATEPVVKAEASKVTVAVATVVIFGTVAISSTRRYIR
;
A
#
# COMPACT_ATOMS: atom_id res chain seq x y z
N MET A 1 26.76 -27.50 0.24
CA MET A 1 27.80 -27.14 1.23
C MET A 1 27.81 -25.62 1.33
N THR A 2 26.79 -24.96 1.89
CA THR A 2 26.48 -24.86 3.33
C THR A 2 27.67 -24.33 4.12
N ASN A 3 27.66 -23.01 4.42
CA ASN A 3 28.38 -22.27 5.48
C ASN A 3 28.16 -20.76 5.22
N ILE A 4 26.95 -20.21 5.42
CA ILE A 4 26.54 -19.50 6.65
C ILE A 4 27.66 -19.28 7.66
N THR A 5 28.20 -18.05 7.72
CA THR A 5 28.80 -17.42 8.92
C THR A 5 29.04 -15.93 8.64
N LEU A 6 28.06 -15.06 8.91
CA LEU A 6 27.87 -14.34 10.19
C LEU A 6 28.91 -13.24 10.53
N GLN A 7 29.29 -12.39 9.57
CA GLN A 7 30.23 -11.28 9.86
C GLN A 7 29.87 -9.89 9.26
N LYS A 8 28.59 -9.59 8.95
CA LYS A 8 28.19 -8.18 8.73
C LYS A 8 26.71 -7.84 9.01
N GLN A 9 26.09 -8.54 9.95
CA GLN A 9 24.68 -8.36 10.31
C GLN A 9 24.46 -7.46 11.55
N HIS A 10 25.53 -7.05 12.24
CA HIS A 10 25.44 -6.37 13.55
C HIS A 10 25.71 -4.85 13.54
N ARG A 11 25.91 -4.23 12.36
CA ARG A 11 26.12 -2.77 12.22
C ARG A 11 24.97 -2.03 11.51
N THR A 12 23.99 -2.75 10.97
CA THR A 12 22.94 -2.18 10.12
C THR A 12 21.61 -1.96 10.83
N LEU A 13 21.35 -2.60 11.99
CA LEU A 13 20.12 -2.42 12.78
C LEU A 13 19.93 -0.97 13.28
N TRP A 14 21.01 -0.29 13.68
CA TRP A 14 20.97 1.12 14.11
C TRP A 14 20.65 2.12 12.98
N HIS A 15 20.77 1.70 11.71
CA HIS A 15 20.44 2.52 10.54
C HIS A 15 18.96 2.44 10.13
N PHE A 16 18.21 1.42 10.58
CA PHE A 16 16.76 1.29 10.34
C PHE A 16 15.90 2.04 11.38
N ILE A 17 16.43 2.23 12.59
CA ILE A 17 15.78 2.95 13.70
C ILE A 17 15.32 4.36 13.30
N PRO A 18 16.11 5.22 12.63
CA PRO A 18 15.66 6.57 12.31
C PRO A 18 14.48 6.60 11.34
N GLY A 19 14.44 5.68 10.36
CA GLY A 19 13.31 5.57 9.42
C GLY A 19 12.04 5.05 10.09
N LEU A 20 12.19 4.05 10.97
CA LEU A 20 11.06 3.50 11.73
C LEU A 20 10.52 4.52 12.74
N ALA A 21 11.39 5.23 13.45
CA ALA A 21 11.03 6.29 14.39
C ALA A 21 10.33 7.45 13.68
N LEU A 22 10.81 7.88 12.51
CA LEU A 22 10.11 8.87 11.68
C LEU A 22 8.71 8.38 11.31
N SER A 23 8.59 7.14 10.80
CA SER A 23 7.27 6.61 10.44
C SER A 23 6.33 6.51 11.64
N ALA A 24 6.84 6.10 12.81
CA ALA A 24 6.07 6.00 14.04
C ALA A 24 5.64 7.38 14.57
N VAL A 25 6.53 8.39 14.49
CA VAL A 25 6.20 9.78 14.86
C VAL A 25 5.15 10.34 13.90
N ILE A 26 5.29 10.12 12.59
CA ILE A 26 4.32 10.58 11.59
C ILE A 26 2.96 9.90 11.82
N THR A 27 2.94 8.59 12.02
CA THR A 27 1.70 7.85 12.33
C THR A 27 1.11 8.30 13.65
N GLY A 28 1.92 8.53 14.69
CA GLY A 28 1.47 9.04 15.97
C GLY A 28 0.84 10.43 15.86
N VAL A 29 1.49 11.36 15.14
CA VAL A 29 0.97 12.70 14.88
C VAL A 29 -0.30 12.65 14.04
N ALA A 30 -0.38 11.78 13.03
CA ALA A 30 -1.57 11.61 12.20
C ALA A 30 -2.75 11.03 13.00
N LEU A 31 -2.51 10.05 13.88
CA LEU A 31 -3.54 9.47 14.76
C LEU A 31 -4.01 10.47 15.81
N TRP A 32 -3.09 11.26 16.37
CA TRP A 32 -3.41 12.30 17.35
C TRP A 32 -4.14 13.49 16.74
N GLY A 33 -3.82 13.86 15.50
CA GLY A 33 -4.60 14.85 14.74
C GLY A 33 -5.97 14.33 14.30
N GLY A 34 -6.07 13.02 14.00
CA GLY A 34 -7.32 12.36 13.62
C GLY A 34 -8.31 12.14 14.77
N SER A 35 -7.87 12.19 16.03
CA SER A 35 -8.73 12.08 17.22
C SER A 35 -9.41 13.39 17.63
N ILE A 36 -9.10 14.50 16.95
CA ILE A 36 -9.78 15.78 17.17
C ILE A 36 -11.21 15.71 16.61
N PRO A 37 -12.26 15.90 17.43
CA PRO A 37 -13.66 15.71 17.03
C PRO A 37 -14.15 16.67 15.93
N ALA A 38 -13.42 17.77 15.66
CA ALA A 38 -13.69 18.66 14.52
C ALA A 38 -13.36 18.03 13.15
N VAL A 39 -12.44 17.04 13.10
CA VAL A 39 -12.04 16.32 11.87
C VAL A 39 -12.94 15.11 11.62
N ALA A 40 -13.40 14.47 12.69
CA ALA A 40 -14.43 13.43 12.63
C ALA A 40 -15.77 13.95 12.06
N GLY A 41 -16.13 15.21 12.38
CA GLY A 41 -17.30 15.89 11.82
C GLY A 41 -17.15 16.40 10.38
N ALA A 42 -15.91 16.65 9.93
CA ALA A 42 -15.64 17.16 8.58
C ALA A 42 -15.60 16.08 7.49
N GLY A 43 -15.74 14.79 7.86
CA GLY A 43 -15.78 13.69 6.90
C GLY A 43 -14.46 13.40 6.18
N PHE A 44 -13.35 14.05 6.59
CA PHE A 44 -12.01 13.68 6.14
C PHE A 44 -11.56 12.43 6.89
N SER A 45 -11.34 11.34 6.17
CA SER A 45 -10.87 10.09 6.79
C SER A 45 -9.44 10.28 7.30
N ALA A 46 -9.12 9.68 8.45
CA ALA A 46 -7.74 9.64 8.98
C ALA A 46 -6.73 9.13 7.94
N LEU A 47 -7.17 8.27 7.02
CA LEU A 47 -6.40 7.78 5.87
C LEU A 47 -5.99 8.91 4.92
N THR A 48 -6.90 9.81 4.54
CA THR A 48 -6.59 10.92 3.63
C THR A 48 -5.61 11.89 4.30
N LEU A 49 -5.81 12.19 5.59
CA LEU A 49 -4.93 13.07 6.35
C LEU A 49 -3.53 12.45 6.48
N ALA A 50 -3.44 11.15 6.74
CA ALA A 50 -2.18 10.41 6.82
C ALA A 50 -1.43 10.38 5.48
N ILE A 51 -2.14 10.20 4.36
CA ILE A 51 -1.54 10.26 3.01
C ILE A 51 -1.01 11.68 2.73
N LEU A 52 -1.78 12.71 3.05
CA LEU A 52 -1.42 14.11 2.78
C LEU A 52 -0.22 14.55 3.64
N LEU A 53 -0.24 14.26 4.94
CA LEU A 53 0.90 14.46 5.85
C LEU A 53 2.13 13.67 5.40
N GLY A 54 1.95 12.39 5.05
CA GLY A 54 3.01 11.54 4.53
C GLY A 54 3.65 12.09 3.26
N MET A 55 2.85 12.67 2.35
CA MET A 55 3.32 13.26 1.11
C MET A 55 4.07 14.58 1.34
N VAL A 56 3.58 15.45 2.25
CA VAL A 56 4.24 16.72 2.61
C VAL A 56 5.58 16.46 3.32
N LEU A 57 5.61 15.55 4.28
CA LEU A 57 6.82 15.19 5.03
C LEU A 57 7.79 14.41 4.15
N GLY A 58 7.28 13.52 3.29
CA GLY A 58 8.04 12.80 2.27
C GLY A 58 8.62 13.71 1.17
N ASN A 59 8.01 14.87 0.90
CA ASN A 59 8.55 15.84 -0.04
C ASN A 59 9.55 16.81 0.61
N THR A 60 9.38 17.13 1.90
CA THR A 60 10.14 18.21 2.57
C THR A 60 11.36 17.69 3.34
N ILE A 61 11.26 16.52 3.99
CA ILE A 61 12.30 16.00 4.90
C ILE A 61 13.14 14.91 4.22
N TYR A 62 12.56 14.18 3.27
CA TYR A 62 13.24 13.11 2.54
C TYR A 62 14.50 13.55 1.77
N PRO A 63 14.52 14.65 0.99
CA PRO A 63 15.71 15.02 0.20
C PRO A 63 16.95 15.36 1.03
N HIS A 64 16.80 15.71 2.32
CA HIS A 64 17.92 16.07 3.19
C HIS A 64 18.54 14.86 3.94
N ILE A 65 17.88 13.69 3.94
CA ILE A 65 18.26 12.50 4.75
C ILE A 65 18.43 11.23 3.87
N TRP A 66 18.36 11.41 2.54
CA TRP A 66 18.35 10.37 1.50
C TRP A 66 19.47 9.31 1.64
N LYS A 67 20.67 9.69 2.05
CA LYS A 67 21.82 8.75 2.11
C LYS A 67 21.76 7.73 3.27
N SER A 68 20.88 7.91 4.26
CA SER A 68 20.81 7.03 5.44
C SER A 68 19.43 6.47 5.75
N CYS A 69 18.33 7.12 5.32
CA CYS A 69 16.98 6.64 5.64
C CYS A 69 16.38 5.68 4.60
N ASP A 70 16.97 5.54 3.41
CA ASP A 70 16.35 4.78 2.31
C ASP A 70 16.19 3.30 2.65
N GLY A 71 17.20 2.68 3.26
CA GLY A 71 17.12 1.28 3.72
C GLY A 71 16.02 1.07 4.76
N GLY A 72 15.87 2.02 5.70
CA GLY A 72 14.83 2.05 6.73
C GLY A 72 13.41 1.97 6.17
N VAL A 73 13.13 2.88 5.24
CA VAL A 73 11.80 3.06 4.65
C VAL A 73 11.47 1.92 3.68
N LEU A 74 12.44 1.46 2.89
CA LEU A 74 12.25 0.31 2.00
C LEU A 74 11.94 -0.96 2.79
N PHE A 75 12.65 -1.18 3.90
CA PHE A 75 12.43 -2.33 4.78
C PHE A 75 11.06 -2.29 5.45
N ALA A 76 10.63 -1.14 5.97
CA ALA A 76 9.29 -1.00 6.52
C ALA A 76 8.21 -1.25 5.44
N LYS A 77 8.39 -0.66 4.25
CA LYS A 77 7.45 -0.79 3.13
C LYS A 77 7.32 -2.23 2.61
N GLN A 78 8.40 -3.01 2.61
CA GLN A 78 8.36 -4.40 2.13
C GLN A 78 8.09 -5.41 3.23
N TYR A 79 8.74 -5.29 4.38
CA TYR A 79 8.67 -6.29 5.45
C TYR A 79 7.50 -6.04 6.40
N LEU A 80 7.36 -4.81 6.91
CA LEU A 80 6.30 -4.47 7.85
C LEU A 80 4.92 -4.51 7.18
N LEU A 81 4.83 -4.02 5.94
CA LEU A 81 3.59 -4.08 5.15
C LEU A 81 3.18 -5.53 4.87
N ARG A 82 4.13 -6.40 4.48
CA ARG A 82 3.85 -7.82 4.19
C ARG A 82 3.45 -8.58 5.44
N LEU A 83 4.12 -8.33 6.57
CA LEU A 83 3.74 -8.89 7.86
C LEU A 83 2.33 -8.44 8.27
N GLY A 84 2.02 -7.16 8.09
CA GLY A 84 0.70 -6.59 8.32
C GLY A 84 -0.38 -7.24 7.47
N ILE A 85 -0.14 -7.45 6.17
CA ILE A 85 -1.09 -8.13 5.27
C ILE A 85 -1.31 -9.58 5.69
N ILE A 86 -0.26 -10.31 6.10
CA ILE A 86 -0.39 -11.71 6.56
C ILE A 86 -1.24 -11.78 7.85
N LEU A 87 -0.96 -10.92 8.82
CA LEU A 87 -1.73 -10.83 10.07
C LEU A 87 -3.18 -10.38 9.83
N TYR A 88 -3.37 -9.39 8.95
CA TYR A 88 -4.69 -8.89 8.56
C TYR A 88 -5.49 -9.97 7.83
N GLY A 89 -4.84 -10.72 6.94
CA GLY A 89 -5.40 -11.88 6.27
C GLY A 89 -5.81 -12.95 7.27
N PHE A 90 -4.94 -13.34 8.21
CA PHE A 90 -5.29 -14.30 9.25
C PHE A 90 -6.53 -13.84 10.04
N ARG A 91 -6.53 -12.59 10.52
CA ARG A 91 -7.65 -12.00 11.26
C ARG A 91 -8.95 -12.00 10.44
N LEU A 92 -8.89 -11.59 9.17
CA LEU A 92 -10.05 -11.56 8.27
C LEU A 92 -10.52 -12.95 7.89
N THR A 93 -9.64 -13.85 7.50
CA THR A 93 -9.98 -15.21 7.07
C THR A 93 -10.83 -15.90 8.14
N PHE A 94 -10.44 -15.89 9.43
CA PHE A 94 -11.29 -16.48 10.47
C PHE A 94 -12.61 -15.74 10.66
N SER A 95 -12.60 -14.41 10.65
CA SER A 95 -13.81 -13.61 10.89
C SER A 95 -14.81 -13.67 9.73
N GLN A 96 -14.34 -13.58 8.48
CA GLN A 96 -15.16 -13.56 7.27
C GLN A 96 -15.62 -14.96 6.87
N ILE A 97 -14.80 -16.01 7.03
CA ILE A 97 -15.26 -17.37 6.76
C ILE A 97 -16.32 -17.82 7.76
N ALA A 98 -16.24 -17.37 9.02
CA ALA A 98 -17.27 -17.67 10.01
C ALA A 98 -18.62 -17.02 9.68
N ASP A 99 -18.62 -15.82 9.08
CA ASP A 99 -19.84 -15.01 8.87
C ASP A 99 -20.43 -15.19 7.46
N VAL A 100 -19.57 -15.29 6.44
CA VAL A 100 -19.96 -15.30 5.01
C VAL A 100 -19.78 -16.68 4.35
N GLY A 101 -18.94 -17.54 4.94
CA GLY A 101 -18.67 -18.88 4.43
C GLY A 101 -18.03 -18.91 3.03
N ILE A 102 -18.14 -20.07 2.36
CA ILE A 102 -17.59 -20.33 1.01
C ILE A 102 -18.21 -19.41 -0.06
N SER A 103 -19.43 -18.94 0.15
CA SER A 103 -20.14 -18.07 -0.82
C SER A 103 -19.41 -16.74 -1.03
N GLY A 104 -18.93 -16.12 0.05
CA GLY A 104 -18.17 -14.87 -0.03
C GLY A 104 -16.87 -15.02 -0.83
N ILE A 105 -16.13 -16.11 -0.58
CA ILE A 105 -14.88 -16.41 -1.30
C ILE A 105 -15.13 -16.57 -2.80
N ILE A 106 -16.21 -17.26 -3.19
CA ILE A 106 -16.54 -17.45 -4.61
C ILE A 106 -16.82 -16.11 -5.28
N ILE A 107 -17.64 -15.25 -4.65
CA ILE A 107 -17.98 -13.93 -5.19
C ILE A 107 -16.71 -13.08 -5.32
N ASP A 108 -15.88 -13.05 -4.27
CA ASP A 108 -14.62 -12.31 -4.28
C ASP A 108 -13.73 -12.76 -5.44
N VAL A 109 -13.50 -14.08 -5.59
CA VAL A 109 -12.69 -14.62 -6.68
C VAL A 109 -13.27 -14.27 -8.05
N LEU A 110 -14.59 -14.34 -8.22
CA LEU A 110 -15.26 -14.04 -9.49
C LEU A 110 -15.17 -12.56 -9.84
N THR A 111 -15.41 -11.67 -8.88
CA THR A 111 -15.29 -10.22 -9.05
C THR A 111 -13.83 -9.83 -9.28
N LEU A 112 -12.89 -10.30 -8.45
CA LEU A 112 -11.46 -10.02 -8.58
C LEU A 112 -10.92 -10.48 -9.94
N SER A 113 -11.21 -11.72 -10.35
CA SER A 113 -10.74 -12.25 -11.63
C SER A 113 -11.34 -11.48 -12.80
N SER A 114 -12.65 -11.23 -12.80
CA SER A 114 -13.34 -10.47 -13.85
C SER A 114 -12.77 -9.04 -13.97
N THR A 115 -12.65 -8.33 -12.85
CA THR A 115 -12.09 -6.96 -12.83
C THR A 115 -10.62 -6.95 -13.22
N PHE A 116 -9.81 -7.92 -12.78
CA PHE A 116 -8.40 -8.02 -13.14
C PHE A 116 -8.20 -8.29 -14.63
N LEU A 117 -8.96 -9.22 -15.21
CA LEU A 117 -8.96 -9.54 -16.63
C LEU A 117 -9.38 -8.32 -17.47
N LEU A 118 -10.46 -7.66 -17.07
CA LEU A 118 -10.92 -6.42 -17.72
C LEU A 118 -9.86 -5.33 -17.65
N ALA A 119 -9.27 -5.09 -16.47
CA ALA A 119 -8.24 -4.07 -16.29
C ALA A 119 -7.00 -4.36 -17.12
N CYS A 120 -6.54 -5.62 -17.16
CA CYS A 120 -5.39 -6.02 -17.98
C CYS A 120 -5.68 -5.89 -19.47
N PHE A 121 -6.85 -6.35 -19.92
CA PHE A 121 -7.26 -6.30 -21.32
C PHE A 121 -7.43 -4.86 -21.81
N LEU A 122 -8.11 -4.02 -21.02
CA LEU A 122 -8.32 -2.62 -21.35
C LEU A 122 -7.01 -1.83 -21.29
N GLY A 123 -6.16 -2.08 -20.29
CA GLY A 123 -4.85 -1.46 -20.15
C GLY A 123 -3.89 -1.79 -21.30
N GLN A 124 -3.88 -3.05 -21.75
CA GLN A 124 -3.03 -3.46 -22.88
C GLN A 124 -3.60 -3.02 -24.24
N LYS A 125 -4.91 -3.14 -24.44
CA LYS A 125 -5.53 -2.99 -25.76
C LYS A 125 -5.99 -1.56 -26.07
N VAL A 126 -6.40 -0.79 -25.06
CA VAL A 126 -6.87 0.59 -25.23
C VAL A 126 -5.75 1.60 -24.92
N PHE A 127 -4.94 1.34 -23.90
CA PHE A 127 -3.89 2.26 -23.45
C PHE A 127 -2.49 1.93 -23.98
N GLY A 128 -2.29 0.76 -24.62
CA GLY A 128 -0.98 0.36 -25.13
C GLY A 128 0.09 0.21 -24.04
N LEU A 129 -0.34 -0.02 -22.79
CA LEU A 129 0.57 -0.04 -21.64
C LEU A 129 1.43 -1.32 -21.63
N ASP A 130 2.69 -1.16 -21.22
CA ASP A 130 3.61 -2.27 -21.05
C ASP A 130 3.04 -3.35 -20.10
N LYS A 131 3.35 -4.62 -20.37
CA LYS A 131 2.75 -5.76 -19.66
C LYS A 131 2.95 -5.64 -18.14
N HIS A 132 4.13 -5.20 -17.71
CA HIS A 132 4.45 -5.03 -16.30
C HIS A 132 3.59 -3.96 -15.62
N THR A 133 3.38 -2.81 -16.26
CA THR A 133 2.55 -1.72 -15.72
C THR A 133 1.09 -2.10 -15.68
N SER A 134 0.58 -2.73 -16.75
CA SER A 134 -0.81 -3.18 -16.81
C SER A 134 -1.13 -4.18 -15.70
N TRP A 135 -0.21 -5.11 -15.41
CA TRP A 135 -0.39 -6.08 -14.33
C TRP A 135 -0.35 -5.43 -12.95
N LEU A 136 0.56 -4.48 -12.73
CA LEU A 136 0.64 -3.73 -11.47
C LEU A 136 -0.62 -2.89 -11.22
N ILE A 137 -1.08 -2.15 -12.23
CA ILE A 137 -2.29 -1.32 -12.13
C ILE A 137 -3.53 -2.21 -11.98
N GLY A 138 -3.62 -3.30 -12.75
CA GLY A 138 -4.70 -4.27 -12.67
C GLY A 138 -4.81 -4.90 -11.28
N ALA A 139 -3.68 -5.35 -10.71
CA ALA A 139 -3.65 -5.91 -9.36
C ALA A 139 -3.98 -4.86 -8.28
N GLY A 140 -3.47 -3.63 -8.44
CA GLY A 140 -3.78 -2.52 -7.55
C GLY A 140 -5.26 -2.13 -7.57
N SER A 141 -5.89 -2.16 -8.74
CA SER A 141 -7.27 -1.72 -8.93
C SER A 141 -8.30 -2.80 -8.58
N SER A 142 -8.00 -4.09 -8.76
CA SER A 142 -8.92 -5.16 -8.40
C SER A 142 -8.96 -5.45 -6.90
N ILE A 143 -7.82 -5.29 -6.21
CA ILE A 143 -7.67 -5.51 -4.76
C ILE A 143 -7.79 -4.18 -3.97
N CYS A 144 -7.90 -3.06 -4.68
CA CYS A 144 -8.19 -1.72 -4.14
C CYS A 144 -7.03 -1.06 -3.35
N GLY A 145 -5.75 -1.29 -3.71
CA GLY A 145 -4.70 -0.67 -2.90
C GLY A 145 -3.27 -0.67 -3.43
N ALA A 146 -2.54 0.34 -2.96
CA ALA A 146 -1.08 0.45 -3.11
C ALA A 146 -0.35 -0.78 -2.55
N ALA A 147 -0.87 -1.38 -1.48
CA ALA A 147 -0.31 -2.59 -0.90
C ALA A 147 -0.25 -3.77 -1.89
N ALA A 148 -1.28 -3.93 -2.75
CA ALA A 148 -1.30 -4.96 -3.79
C ALA A 148 -0.26 -4.70 -4.88
N VAL A 149 -0.07 -3.43 -5.27
CA VAL A 149 0.97 -3.04 -6.23
C VAL A 149 2.38 -3.36 -5.70
N LEU A 150 2.63 -3.09 -4.41
CA LEU A 150 3.92 -3.37 -3.77
C LEU A 150 4.15 -4.87 -3.53
N ALA A 151 3.09 -5.64 -3.30
CA ALA A 151 3.17 -7.09 -3.19
C ALA A 151 3.51 -7.74 -4.55
N THR A 152 3.00 -7.18 -5.65
CA THR A 152 3.19 -7.72 -7.01
C THR A 152 4.45 -7.24 -7.72
N GLU A 153 5.02 -6.10 -7.31
CA GLU A 153 6.30 -5.56 -7.78
C GLU A 153 7.42 -6.63 -7.93
N PRO A 154 7.78 -7.41 -6.89
CA PRO A 154 8.86 -8.40 -6.98
C PRO A 154 8.51 -9.63 -7.82
N VAL A 155 7.22 -9.94 -7.99
CA VAL A 155 6.74 -11.08 -8.79
C VAL A 155 6.80 -10.75 -10.28
N VAL A 156 6.40 -9.53 -10.63
CA VAL A 156 6.35 -9.04 -12.01
C VAL A 156 7.72 -8.46 -12.45
N LYS A 157 8.66 -8.26 -11.52
CA LYS A 157 9.98 -7.64 -11.76
C LYS A 157 9.86 -6.29 -12.48
N ALA A 158 8.90 -5.47 -12.05
CA ALA A 158 8.65 -4.17 -12.64
C ALA A 158 9.72 -3.14 -12.22
N GLU A 159 10.06 -2.22 -13.11
CA GLU A 159 10.96 -1.10 -12.80
C GLU A 159 10.33 -0.16 -11.77
N ALA A 160 11.13 0.36 -10.83
CA ALA A 160 10.66 1.23 -9.74
C ALA A 160 9.90 2.49 -10.24
N SER A 161 10.25 3.01 -11.42
CA SER A 161 9.52 4.10 -12.08
C SER A 161 8.06 3.72 -12.36
N LYS A 162 7.83 2.53 -12.93
CA LYS A 162 6.47 2.05 -13.26
C LYS A 162 5.65 1.70 -12.03
N VAL A 163 6.31 1.17 -10.98
CA VAL A 163 5.67 0.92 -9.68
C VAL A 163 5.16 2.22 -9.07
N THR A 164 5.99 3.26 -9.08
CA THR A 164 5.64 4.57 -8.50
C THR A 164 4.46 5.20 -9.23
N VAL A 165 4.47 5.15 -10.57
CA VAL A 165 3.35 5.64 -11.38
C VAL A 165 2.07 4.84 -11.11
N ALA A 166 2.16 3.51 -11.04
CA ALA A 166 1.00 2.66 -10.75
C ALA A 166 0.40 2.97 -9.36
N VAL A 167 1.25 3.08 -8.33
CA VAL A 167 0.81 3.44 -6.97
C VAL A 167 0.14 4.81 -6.95
N ALA A 168 0.74 5.82 -7.60
CA ALA A 168 0.18 7.17 -7.64
C ALA A 168 -1.22 7.19 -8.28
N THR A 169 -1.37 6.56 -9.45
CA THR A 169 -2.66 6.50 -10.15
C THR A 169 -3.72 5.77 -9.34
N VAL A 170 -3.38 4.63 -8.72
CA VAL A 170 -4.31 3.86 -7.88
C VAL A 170 -4.74 4.66 -6.65
N VAL A 171 -3.82 5.38 -6.00
CA VAL A 171 -4.15 6.21 -4.83
C VAL A 171 -5.04 7.39 -5.22
N ILE A 172 -4.78 8.05 -6.35
CA ILE A 172 -5.62 9.13 -6.87
C ILE A 172 -7.03 8.61 -7.16
N PHE A 173 -7.16 7.52 -7.92
CA PHE A 173 -8.46 6.91 -8.21
C PHE A 173 -9.17 6.44 -6.95
N GLY A 174 -8.46 5.82 -6.00
CA GLY A 174 -9.04 5.37 -4.73
C GLY A 174 -9.54 6.52 -3.87
N THR A 175 -8.81 7.64 -3.84
CA THR A 175 -9.23 8.85 -3.12
C THR A 175 -10.47 9.45 -3.76
N VAL A 176 -10.52 9.53 -5.09
CA VAL A 176 -11.70 9.98 -5.84
C VAL A 176 -12.90 9.07 -5.56
N ALA A 177 -12.72 7.75 -5.61
CA ALA A 177 -13.78 6.78 -5.35
C ALA A 177 -14.36 6.94 -3.93
N ILE A 178 -13.51 7.00 -2.91
CA ILE A 178 -13.94 7.23 -1.51
C ILE A 178 -14.68 8.56 -1.37
N SER A 179 -14.18 9.63 -2.00
CA SER A 179 -14.84 10.95 -1.95
C SER A 179 -16.19 10.96 -2.67
N SER A 180 -16.33 10.17 -3.75
CA SER A 180 -17.55 10.05 -4.56
C SER A 180 -18.62 9.22 -3.86
N THR A 181 -18.27 8.04 -3.32
CA THR A 181 -19.18 7.19 -2.54
C THR A 181 -19.78 7.93 -1.34
N ARG A 182 -18.99 8.79 -0.68
CA ARG A 182 -19.45 9.58 0.46
C ARG A 182 -20.39 10.73 0.07
N ARG A 183 -20.35 11.20 -1.18
CA ARG A 183 -21.30 12.18 -1.74
C ARG A 183 -22.62 11.54 -2.18
N TYR A 184 -22.66 10.22 -2.38
CA TYR A 184 -23.85 9.45 -2.77
C TYR A 184 -24.67 8.91 -1.57
N ILE A 185 -24.06 8.83 -0.38
CA ILE A 185 -24.70 8.34 0.86
C ILE A 185 -25.31 9.48 1.71
N ARG A 186 -25.23 10.73 1.26
CA ARG A 186 -25.87 11.90 1.89
C ARG A 186 -26.97 12.44 0.99
#